data_AF-A0A2V5KHF9-F1
#
_entry.id   AF-A0A2V5KHF9-F1
#
_cell.length_a   1.000
_cell.length_b   1.000
_cell.length_c   1.000
_cell.angle_alpha   90.00
_cell.angle_beta   90.00
_cell.angle_gamma   90.00
#
_symmetry.space_group_name_H-M   'P 1'
#
loop_
_entity.id
_entity.type
_entity.pdbx_description
1 polymer ?
#
loop_
_entity_poly.entity_id
_entity_poly.type
_entity_poly.pdbx_seq_one_letter_code
_entity_poly.pdbx_strand_id
1 'polypeptide(L)'
;MFDAGISWTALHGHRPRRDVVADLAPGISLALVRCAPPMQMLSVSRCGTTVEIYWPSGEAGTYLRCRIELNSKDRDLLRRRRLAHQTANHQSSALAILAMMLLLAVCGWIVGGTEGMRRALQGTAPRPDGMVISRESMYRWFGARLLSHAQVPELFAILTRVCGRAGLARMPELYCLPAPSDMNAYALGGPEHSAIVLTEGLLRGMTREEIAGILAHEVAHIRNNDTWTMSWATALRRAIDWTSLAGLALLRTRHNHGAMRASRPLATLLSAAPTLGQLLGLALSRVRELDADATALELTGDSRALIAALDKLERHHTGPAPMAVSAFGHDPMRLLRSHPATSERVGTLLNLTF
;
A
#
# COMPACT_ATOMS: atom_id res chain seq x y z
N MET A 1 -28.70 26.96 -12.59
CA MET A 1 -28.88 27.74 -13.83
C MET A 1 -27.49 27.85 -14.46
N PHE A 2 -27.12 26.89 -15.31
CA PHE A 2 -25.89 26.95 -16.09
C PHE A 2 -26.26 27.58 -17.44
N ASP A 3 -25.93 28.85 -17.61
CA ASP A 3 -26.20 29.61 -18.83
C ASP A 3 -24.98 29.53 -19.77
N ALA A 4 -24.52 28.30 -20.02
CA ALA A 4 -23.65 28.01 -21.15
C ALA A 4 -24.59 27.67 -22.31
N GLY A 5 -24.53 28.41 -23.41
CA GLY A 5 -25.39 28.29 -24.60
C GLY A 5 -25.33 26.93 -25.32
N ILE A 6 -25.68 25.88 -24.60
CA ILE A 6 -25.79 24.50 -25.07
C ILE A 6 -27.23 24.34 -25.53
N SER A 7 -27.42 24.33 -26.85
CA SER A 7 -28.67 23.87 -27.44
C SER A 7 -28.87 22.39 -27.06
N TRP A 8 -29.78 22.13 -26.14
CA TRP A 8 -30.24 20.77 -25.80
C TRP A 8 -30.74 20.00 -27.04
N THR A 9 -31.18 20.72 -28.07
CA THR A 9 -31.59 20.16 -29.36
C THR A 9 -30.45 19.52 -30.16
N ALA A 10 -29.18 19.92 -29.96
CA ALA A 10 -28.03 19.25 -30.59
C ALA A 10 -27.72 17.88 -29.96
N LEU A 11 -28.12 17.66 -28.71
CA LEU A 11 -27.91 16.42 -27.96
C LEU A 11 -29.00 15.36 -28.20
N HIS A 12 -30.14 15.74 -28.80
CA HIS A 12 -31.31 14.85 -28.99
C HIS A 12 -31.60 14.52 -30.46
N GLY A 13 -30.68 14.80 -31.38
CA GLY A 13 -30.84 14.48 -32.80
C GLY A 13 -30.98 12.98 -33.05
N HIS A 14 -32.08 12.57 -33.71
CA HIS A 14 -32.34 11.22 -34.18
C HIS A 14 -31.22 10.72 -35.13
N ARG A 15 -30.13 10.17 -34.55
CA ARG A 15 -29.14 9.19 -35.05
C ARG A 15 -27.75 9.49 -34.42
N PRO A 16 -27.41 8.91 -33.25
CA PRO A 16 -26.07 9.06 -32.69
C PRO A 16 -25.15 8.06 -33.40
N ARG A 17 -24.65 8.43 -34.59
CA ARG A 17 -23.50 7.75 -35.22
C ARG A 17 -22.18 8.48 -34.98
N ARG A 18 -22.19 9.62 -34.27
CA ARG A 18 -21.01 10.44 -33.97
C ARG A 18 -21.12 11.00 -32.55
N ASP A 19 -20.01 10.99 -31.83
CA ASP A 19 -19.84 11.68 -30.55
C ASP A 19 -20.22 13.17 -30.73
N VAL A 20 -21.20 13.67 -29.99
CA VAL A 20 -21.54 15.09 -29.96
C VAL A 20 -20.58 15.75 -28.99
N VAL A 21 -19.64 16.58 -29.48
CA VAL A 21 -18.61 17.25 -28.66
C VAL A 21 -18.96 18.74 -28.51
N ALA A 22 -18.95 19.23 -27.27
CA ALA A 22 -19.07 20.64 -26.93
C ALA A 22 -17.84 21.08 -26.13
N ASP A 23 -17.12 22.07 -26.64
CA ASP A 23 -15.99 22.67 -25.93
C ASP A 23 -16.52 23.72 -24.95
N LEU A 24 -16.30 23.49 -23.65
CA LEU A 24 -16.77 24.37 -22.57
C LEU A 24 -15.77 25.49 -22.27
N ALA A 25 -14.48 25.19 -22.38
CA ALA A 25 -13.36 26.09 -22.13
C ALA A 25 -12.09 25.54 -22.81
N PRO A 26 -11.01 26.31 -22.96
CA PRO A 26 -9.74 25.79 -23.48
C PRO A 26 -9.27 24.58 -22.69
N GLY A 27 -9.17 23.43 -23.35
CA GLY A 27 -8.80 22.16 -22.73
C GLY A 27 -9.93 21.44 -22.00
N ILE A 28 -11.19 21.91 -22.01
CA ILE A 28 -12.34 21.19 -21.45
C ILE A 28 -13.36 20.92 -22.57
N SER A 29 -13.51 19.65 -22.91
CA SER A 29 -14.48 19.19 -23.91
C SER A 29 -15.48 18.21 -23.29
N LEU A 30 -16.71 18.21 -23.77
CA LEU A 30 -17.78 17.42 -23.20
C LEU A 30 -18.49 16.65 -24.32
N ALA A 31 -18.62 15.34 -24.16
CA ALA A 31 -19.11 14.46 -25.21
C ALA A 31 -20.13 13.45 -24.70
N LEU A 32 -21.16 13.15 -25.48
CA LEU A 32 -22.06 12.02 -25.20
C LEU A 32 -21.49 10.75 -25.87
N VAL A 33 -21.22 9.71 -25.08
CA VAL A 33 -20.51 8.49 -25.53
C VAL A 33 -21.27 7.25 -25.11
N ARG A 34 -21.32 6.23 -25.98
CA ARG A 34 -21.82 4.89 -25.61
C ARG A 34 -20.67 3.99 -25.18
N CYS A 35 -20.74 3.42 -23.98
CA CYS A 35 -19.74 2.48 -23.44
C CYS A 35 -20.40 1.16 -23.00
N ALA A 36 -19.68 0.03 -23.15
CA ALA A 36 -20.09 -1.30 -22.65
C ALA A 36 -19.83 -1.44 -21.12
N PRO A 37 -20.55 -2.32 -20.38
CA PRO A 37 -20.87 -2.12 -18.95
C PRO A 37 -19.82 -2.67 -17.94
N PRO A 38 -19.93 -2.34 -16.62
CA PRO A 38 -20.95 -1.54 -15.95
C PRO A 38 -20.34 -0.29 -15.28
N MET A 39 -20.31 0.85 -15.98
CA MET A 39 -20.08 2.13 -15.30
C MET A 39 -21.41 2.59 -14.69
N GLN A 40 -21.87 1.97 -13.61
CA GLN A 40 -23.10 2.42 -12.92
C GLN A 40 -22.88 3.69 -12.07
N MET A 41 -21.67 4.24 -12.07
CA MET A 41 -21.28 5.35 -11.21
C MET A 41 -20.34 6.32 -11.94
N LEU A 42 -20.19 7.52 -11.38
CA LEU A 42 -19.19 8.50 -11.78
C LEU A 42 -17.81 7.81 -11.89
N SER A 43 -17.17 7.88 -13.06
CA SER A 43 -15.80 7.36 -13.23
C SER A 43 -14.87 8.46 -13.68
N VAL A 44 -13.74 8.61 -13.01
CA VAL A 44 -12.69 9.54 -13.41
C VAL A 44 -11.44 8.77 -13.83
N SER A 45 -11.01 8.95 -15.07
CA SER A 45 -9.79 8.37 -15.64
C SER A 45 -8.73 9.43 -15.84
N ARG A 46 -7.45 9.07 -15.77
CA ARG A 46 -6.36 9.88 -16.30
C ARG A 46 -5.57 9.08 -17.31
N CYS A 47 -5.38 9.64 -18.49
CA CYS A 47 -4.51 9.09 -19.53
C CYS A 47 -3.53 10.18 -19.96
N GLY A 48 -2.30 10.12 -19.45
CA GLY A 48 -1.26 11.11 -19.73
C GLY A 48 -1.65 12.53 -19.30
N THR A 49 -1.88 13.40 -20.27
CA THR A 49 -2.25 14.81 -20.08
C THR A 49 -3.75 15.03 -20.02
N THR A 50 -4.55 13.98 -20.03
CA THR A 50 -6.00 14.11 -20.14
C THR A 50 -6.70 13.41 -18.98
N VAL A 51 -7.64 14.11 -18.35
CA VAL A 51 -8.55 13.61 -17.33
C VAL A 51 -9.93 13.44 -17.98
N GLU A 52 -10.51 12.25 -17.90
CA GLU A 52 -11.84 11.98 -18.44
C GLU A 52 -12.79 11.60 -17.31
N ILE A 53 -13.86 12.36 -17.13
CA ILE A 53 -14.92 12.09 -16.17
C ILE A 53 -16.17 11.62 -16.91
N TYR A 54 -16.75 10.51 -16.48
CA TYR A 54 -17.93 9.90 -17.08
C TYR A 54 -19.10 9.97 -16.09
N TRP A 55 -20.22 10.54 -16.51
CA TRP A 55 -21.50 10.53 -15.78
C TRP A 55 -22.56 9.71 -16.53
N PRO A 56 -23.40 8.92 -15.85
CA PRO A 56 -24.54 8.28 -16.50
C PRO A 56 -25.54 9.36 -16.98
N SER A 57 -25.96 9.30 -18.25
CA SER A 57 -26.89 10.31 -18.80
C SER A 57 -28.37 10.01 -18.53
N GLY A 58 -28.67 8.97 -17.73
CA GLY A 58 -30.03 8.46 -17.49
C GLY A 58 -30.52 7.43 -18.52
N GLU A 59 -29.91 7.37 -19.71
CA GLU A 59 -30.17 6.32 -20.70
C GLU A 59 -29.21 5.14 -20.52
N ALA A 60 -29.73 3.91 -20.61
CA ALA A 60 -28.93 2.70 -20.46
C ALA A 60 -27.82 2.63 -21.53
N GLY A 61 -26.57 2.59 -21.08
CA GLY A 61 -25.39 2.48 -21.95
C GLY A 61 -24.88 3.80 -22.53
N THR A 62 -25.44 4.94 -22.12
CA THR A 62 -25.03 6.27 -22.58
C THR A 62 -24.45 7.12 -21.44
N TYR A 63 -23.31 7.76 -21.70
CA TYR A 63 -22.53 8.51 -20.72
C TYR A 63 -22.16 9.90 -21.22
N LEU A 64 -22.16 10.86 -20.30
CA LEU A 64 -21.57 12.18 -20.49
C LEU A 64 -20.09 12.12 -20.12
N ARG A 65 -19.19 12.25 -21.09
CA ARG A 65 -17.74 12.32 -20.92
C ARG A 65 -17.28 13.76 -20.90
N CYS A 66 -16.79 14.26 -19.78
CA CYS A 66 -16.00 15.49 -19.72
C CYS A 66 -14.52 15.14 -19.82
N ARG A 67 -13.82 15.69 -20.80
CA ARG A 67 -12.40 15.52 -21.05
C ARG A 67 -11.68 16.83 -20.76
N ILE A 68 -10.78 16.80 -19.79
CA ILE A 68 -9.97 17.94 -19.34
C ILE A 68 -8.51 17.67 -19.73
N GLU A 69 -7.93 18.53 -20.56
CA GLU A 69 -6.53 18.50 -20.96
C GLU A 69 -5.70 19.37 -20.01
N LEU A 70 -4.85 18.71 -19.23
CA LEU A 70 -3.96 19.32 -18.27
C LEU A 70 -2.87 20.12 -18.98
N ASN A 71 -2.80 21.42 -18.67
CA ASN A 71 -1.73 22.28 -19.18
C ASN A 71 -0.40 22.02 -18.43
N SER A 72 0.67 22.71 -18.80
CA SER A 72 1.98 22.56 -18.14
C SER A 72 1.96 22.94 -16.65
N LYS A 73 1.22 23.98 -16.28
CA LYS A 73 1.09 24.41 -14.87
C LYS A 73 0.36 23.36 -14.02
N ASP A 74 -0.69 22.75 -14.55
CA ASP A 74 -1.43 21.69 -13.84
C ASP A 74 -0.55 20.47 -13.61
N ARG A 75 0.26 20.09 -14.61
CA ARG A 75 1.22 18.99 -14.48
C ARG A 75 2.32 19.31 -13.46
N ASP A 76 2.83 20.53 -13.46
CA ASP A 76 3.83 20.97 -12.48
C ASP A 76 3.25 20.99 -11.06
N LEU A 77 2.00 21.42 -10.89
CA LEU A 77 1.30 21.38 -9.61
C LEU A 77 1.16 19.94 -9.09
N LEU A 78 0.68 19.02 -9.92
CA LEU A 78 0.53 17.61 -9.56
C LEU A 78 1.88 16.96 -9.23
N ARG A 79 2.93 17.29 -10.00
CA ARG A 79 4.30 16.85 -9.72
C ARG A 79 4.79 17.37 -8.37
N ARG A 80 4.54 18.64 -8.04
CA ARG A 80 4.90 19.24 -6.74
C ARG A 80 4.13 18.60 -5.59
N ARG A 81 2.81 18.37 -5.74
CA ARG A 81 2.00 17.67 -4.73
C ARG A 81 2.52 16.28 -4.44
N ARG A 82 2.89 15.53 -5.48
CA ARG A 82 3.52 14.22 -5.33
C ARG A 82 4.85 14.29 -4.58
N LEU A 83 5.76 15.18 -5.01
CA LEU A 83 7.06 15.29 -4.36
C LEU A 83 6.90 15.66 -2.87
N ALA A 84 5.99 16.59 -2.57
CA ALA A 84 5.64 16.94 -1.20
C ALA A 84 5.11 15.72 -0.42
N HIS A 85 4.18 14.95 -1.00
CA HIS A 85 3.67 13.72 -0.40
C HIS A 85 4.76 12.68 -0.11
N GLN A 86 5.64 12.40 -1.09
CA GLN A 86 6.79 11.51 -0.92
C GLN A 86 7.72 12.00 0.21
N THR A 87 8.07 13.29 0.22
CA THR A 87 8.91 13.85 1.29
C THR A 87 8.27 13.75 2.67
N ALA A 88 6.97 14.02 2.78
CA ALA A 88 6.24 13.92 4.04
C ALA A 88 6.18 12.46 4.53
N ASN A 89 6.01 11.51 3.62
CA ASN A 89 6.00 10.09 3.94
C ASN A 89 7.39 9.60 4.39
N HIS A 90 8.47 10.04 3.74
CA HIS A 90 9.83 9.71 4.18
C HIS A 90 10.14 10.29 5.57
N GLN A 91 9.77 11.55 5.81
CA GLN A 91 9.93 12.19 7.12
C GLN A 91 9.14 11.46 8.20
N SER A 92 7.87 11.15 7.94
CA SER A 92 7.01 10.42 8.89
C SER A 92 7.55 9.03 9.20
N SER A 93 8.11 8.35 8.19
CA SER A 93 8.70 7.02 8.37
C SER A 93 9.98 7.09 9.21
N ALA A 94 10.86 8.06 8.93
CA ALA A 94 12.06 8.29 9.72
C ALA A 94 11.73 8.65 11.19
N LEU A 95 10.74 9.52 11.40
CA LEU A 95 10.27 9.90 12.73
C LEU A 95 9.71 8.70 13.51
N ALA A 96 8.93 7.83 12.86
CA ALA A 96 8.39 6.63 13.50
C ALA A 96 9.51 5.69 13.95
N ILE A 97 10.49 5.42 13.08
CA ILE A 97 11.66 4.59 13.43
C ILE A 97 12.48 5.21 14.56
N LEU A 98 12.77 6.51 14.49
CA LEU A 98 13.51 7.21 15.54
C LEU A 98 12.76 7.18 16.88
N ALA A 99 11.43 7.33 16.86
CA ALA A 99 10.61 7.21 18.05
C ALA A 99 10.64 5.79 18.64
N MET A 100 10.60 4.75 17.80
CA MET A 100 10.73 3.35 18.25
C MET A 100 12.12 3.09 18.84
N MET A 101 13.19 3.59 18.22
CA MET A 101 14.55 3.49 18.75
C MET A 101 14.71 4.21 20.08
N LEU A 102 14.15 5.42 20.22
CA LEU A 102 14.14 6.18 21.47
C LEU A 102 13.38 5.43 22.56
N LEU A 103 12.20 4.91 22.25
CA LEU A 103 11.41 4.11 23.19
C LEU A 103 12.18 2.87 23.67
N LEU A 104 12.83 2.14 22.74
CA LEU A 104 13.68 1.01 23.07
C LEU A 104 14.88 1.41 23.93
N ALA A 105 15.53 2.53 23.61
CA ALA A 105 16.67 3.05 24.38
C ALA A 105 16.27 3.37 25.83
N VAL A 106 15.12 4.03 26.02
CA VAL A 106 14.57 4.33 27.35
C VAL A 106 14.23 3.03 28.10
N CYS A 107 13.58 2.06 27.44
CA CYS A 107 13.29 0.77 28.06
C CYS A 107 14.59 0.05 28.50
N GLY A 108 15.59 -0.01 27.62
CA GLY A 108 16.89 -0.62 27.91
C GLY A 108 17.62 0.10 29.05
N TRP A 109 17.51 1.42 29.12
CA TRP A 109 18.08 2.22 30.22
C TRP A 109 17.42 1.91 31.56
N ILE A 110 16.10 1.71 31.59
CA ILE A 110 15.38 1.33 32.81
C ILE A 110 15.83 -0.06 33.30
N VAL A 111 16.07 -1.00 32.37
CA VAL A 111 16.50 -2.37 32.69
C VAL A 111 17.93 -2.41 33.26
N GLY A 112 18.87 -1.72 32.62
CA GLY A 112 20.30 -1.92 32.88
C GLY A 112 21.17 -0.67 32.79
N GLY A 113 20.59 0.53 32.92
CA GLY A 113 21.30 1.79 32.77
C GLY A 113 21.87 1.98 31.37
N THR A 114 22.98 2.71 31.25
CA THR A 114 23.65 3.00 29.97
C THR A 114 24.02 1.73 29.20
N GLU A 115 24.42 0.67 29.91
CA GLU A 115 24.78 -0.61 29.29
C GLU A 115 23.54 -1.36 28.76
N GLY A 116 22.43 -1.35 29.50
CA GLY A 116 21.16 -1.92 29.03
C GLY A 116 20.64 -1.22 27.77
N MET A 117 20.70 0.11 27.74
CA MET A 117 20.37 0.91 26.56
C MET A 117 21.24 0.53 25.35
N ARG A 118 22.57 0.47 25.54
CA ARG A 118 23.52 0.12 24.48
C ARG A 118 23.23 -1.26 23.90
N ARG A 119 23.01 -2.27 24.76
CA ARG A 119 22.68 -3.64 24.33
C ARG A 119 21.36 -3.71 23.58
N ALA A 120 20.32 -3.02 24.05
CA ALA A 120 19.02 -2.99 23.41
C ALA A 120 19.12 -2.44 21.98
N LEU A 121 19.81 -1.31 21.79
CA LEU A 121 20.00 -0.70 20.47
C LEU A 121 20.87 -1.55 19.53
N GLN A 122 21.97 -2.11 20.04
CA GLN A 122 22.85 -2.97 19.24
C GLN A 122 22.17 -4.26 18.79
N GLY A 123 21.31 -4.84 19.63
CA GLY A 123 20.54 -6.05 19.29
C GLY A 123 19.56 -5.86 18.13
N THR A 124 19.16 -4.62 17.85
CA THR A 124 18.24 -4.25 16.77
C THR A 124 18.91 -3.49 15.63
N ALA A 125 20.25 -3.54 15.54
CA ALA A 125 20.96 -2.88 14.45
C ALA A 125 20.43 -3.38 13.10
N PRO A 126 20.13 -2.46 12.15
CA PRO A 126 19.65 -2.85 10.84
C PRO A 126 20.66 -3.76 10.15
N ARG A 127 20.19 -4.86 9.56
CA ARG A 127 21.05 -5.76 8.79
C ARG A 127 21.02 -5.35 7.32
N PRO A 128 22.19 -5.13 6.68
CA PRO A 128 22.25 -4.73 5.28
C PRO A 128 21.76 -5.85 4.36
N ASP A 129 22.00 -7.09 4.77
CA ASP A 129 21.57 -8.28 4.06
C ASP A 129 20.09 -8.51 4.42
N GLY A 130 19.20 -8.02 3.57
CA GLY A 130 17.77 -8.33 3.68
C GLY A 130 17.54 -9.84 3.78
N MET A 131 16.35 -10.25 4.19
CA MET A 131 16.02 -11.67 4.25
C MET A 131 16.18 -12.29 2.85
N VAL A 132 17.19 -13.16 2.69
CA VAL A 132 17.36 -13.95 1.47
C VAL A 132 16.33 -15.07 1.51
N ILE A 133 15.40 -15.04 0.57
CA ILE A 133 14.28 -15.97 0.51
C ILE A 133 14.59 -17.02 -0.54
N SER A 134 14.83 -18.25 -0.09
CA SER A 134 15.01 -19.39 -0.99
C SER A 134 13.66 -19.90 -1.51
N ARG A 135 13.69 -20.56 -2.68
CA ARG A 135 12.52 -21.22 -3.28
C ARG A 135 11.96 -22.28 -2.35
N GLU A 136 12.84 -23.04 -1.71
CA GLU A 136 12.52 -24.08 -0.75
C GLU A 136 11.85 -23.50 0.49
N SER A 137 12.30 -22.34 0.99
CA SER A 137 11.66 -21.63 2.11
C SER A 137 10.23 -21.22 1.76
N MET A 138 10.00 -20.67 0.58
CA MET A 138 8.67 -20.22 0.14
C MET A 138 7.69 -21.38 0.02
N TYR A 139 8.13 -22.48 -0.57
CA TYR A 139 7.32 -23.69 -0.65
C TYR A 139 7.06 -24.29 0.73
N ARG A 140 8.06 -24.36 1.62
CA ARG A 140 7.90 -24.94 2.96
C ARG A 140 7.05 -24.11 3.90
N TRP A 141 7.15 -22.78 3.83
CA TRP A 141 6.42 -21.88 4.72
C TRP A 141 4.99 -21.64 4.27
N PHE A 142 4.78 -21.51 2.95
CA PHE A 142 3.49 -21.09 2.39
C PHE A 142 2.87 -22.13 1.46
N GLY A 143 3.62 -23.12 0.96
CA GLY A 143 3.13 -24.00 -0.12
C GLY A 143 3.08 -23.29 -1.48
N ALA A 144 3.73 -22.12 -1.60
CA ALA A 144 3.72 -21.31 -2.80
C ALA A 144 4.59 -21.94 -3.90
N ARG A 145 4.07 -21.97 -5.13
CA ARG A 145 4.73 -22.57 -6.30
C ARG A 145 5.28 -21.49 -7.22
N LEU A 146 6.52 -21.64 -7.67
CA LEU A 146 7.12 -20.72 -8.63
C LEU A 146 6.35 -20.75 -9.96
N LEU A 147 5.99 -19.57 -10.47
CA LEU A 147 5.35 -19.40 -11.76
C LEU A 147 6.42 -19.23 -12.85
N SER A 148 6.24 -19.92 -13.97
CA SER A 148 7.11 -19.74 -15.14
C SER A 148 6.46 -18.84 -16.20
N HIS A 149 7.30 -18.20 -17.02
CA HIS A 149 6.83 -17.34 -18.11
C HIS A 149 5.89 -18.06 -19.08
N ALA A 150 6.14 -19.36 -19.31
CA ALA A 150 5.31 -20.19 -20.19
C ALA A 150 3.90 -20.44 -19.63
N GLN A 151 3.73 -20.44 -18.30
CA GLN A 151 2.45 -20.68 -17.64
C GLN A 151 1.54 -19.45 -17.66
N VAL A 152 2.12 -18.26 -17.47
CA VAL A 152 1.37 -17.01 -17.27
C VAL A 152 2.03 -15.85 -18.04
N PRO A 153 2.10 -15.92 -19.39
CA PRO A 153 2.85 -14.94 -20.19
C PRO A 153 2.32 -13.51 -20.04
N GLU A 154 1.01 -13.34 -19.92
CA GLU A 154 0.40 -12.02 -19.72
C GLU A 154 0.82 -11.37 -18.39
N LEU A 155 0.88 -12.16 -17.32
CA LEU A 155 1.28 -11.69 -15.99
C LEU A 155 2.73 -11.20 -16.00
N PHE A 156 3.62 -11.96 -16.64
CA PHE A 156 5.01 -11.54 -16.82
C PHE A 156 5.15 -10.32 -17.74
N ALA A 157 4.29 -10.16 -18.74
CA ALA A 157 4.31 -8.96 -19.59
C ALA A 157 3.92 -7.70 -18.80
N ILE A 158 2.94 -7.81 -17.90
CA ILE A 158 2.58 -6.74 -16.96
C ILE A 158 3.76 -6.45 -16.03
N LEU A 159 4.30 -7.48 -15.36
CA LEU A 159 5.40 -7.33 -14.42
C LEU A 159 6.62 -6.69 -15.08
N THR A 160 7.00 -7.13 -16.28
CA THR A 160 8.14 -6.59 -17.04
C THR A 160 7.96 -5.10 -17.30
N ARG A 161 6.76 -4.66 -17.70
CA ARG A 161 6.46 -3.24 -17.94
C ARG A 161 6.56 -2.42 -16.65
N VAL A 162 5.99 -2.94 -15.56
CA VAL A 162 5.98 -2.28 -14.25
C VAL A 162 7.41 -2.17 -13.69
N CYS A 163 8.18 -3.26 -13.69
CA CYS A 163 9.57 -3.27 -13.24
C CYS A 163 10.47 -2.36 -14.09
N GLY A 164 10.27 -2.34 -15.41
CA GLY A 164 10.99 -1.44 -16.31
C GLY A 164 10.73 0.04 -15.99
N ARG A 165 9.47 0.40 -15.71
CA ARG A 165 9.12 1.76 -15.25
C ARG A 165 9.63 2.07 -13.84
N ALA A 166 9.71 1.07 -12.98
CA ALA A 166 10.24 1.20 -11.61
C ALA A 166 11.77 1.30 -11.56
N GLY A 167 12.45 1.00 -12.67
CA GLY A 167 13.91 1.00 -12.72
C GLY A 167 14.55 -0.11 -11.90
N LEU A 168 13.84 -1.23 -11.68
CA LEU A 168 14.40 -2.37 -10.96
C LEU A 168 15.45 -3.08 -11.83
N ALA A 169 16.64 -3.28 -11.28
CA ALA A 169 17.73 -4.00 -11.94
C ALA A 169 17.40 -5.49 -12.18
N ARG A 170 16.58 -6.07 -11.30
CA ARG A 170 16.14 -7.46 -11.35
C ARG A 170 14.63 -7.54 -11.21
N MET A 171 14.03 -8.41 -12.01
CA MET A 171 12.60 -8.69 -11.93
C MET A 171 12.33 -9.64 -10.75
N PRO A 172 11.30 -9.38 -9.91
CA PRO A 172 10.93 -10.28 -8.83
C PRO A 172 10.48 -11.65 -9.35
N GLU A 173 10.80 -12.71 -8.62
CA GLU A 173 10.22 -14.03 -8.89
C GLU A 173 8.74 -14.05 -8.55
N LEU A 174 7.90 -14.65 -9.41
CA LEU A 174 6.47 -14.77 -9.15
C LEU A 174 6.13 -16.14 -8.57
N TYR A 175 5.35 -16.15 -7.50
CA TYR A 175 4.84 -17.37 -6.87
C TYR A 175 3.32 -17.37 -6.83
N CYS A 176 2.71 -18.54 -7.00
CA CYS A 176 1.28 -18.76 -6.78
C CYS A 176 1.06 -19.55 -5.50
N LEU A 177 0.28 -18.98 -4.59
CA LEU A 177 -0.21 -19.63 -3.38
C LEU A 177 -1.56 -20.31 -3.70
N PRO A 178 -1.69 -21.64 -3.54
CA PRO A 178 -2.95 -22.36 -3.79
C PRO A 178 -3.97 -22.07 -2.68
N ALA A 179 -4.60 -20.90 -2.77
CA ALA A 179 -5.60 -20.39 -1.85
C ALA A 179 -6.74 -19.79 -2.69
N PRO A 180 -7.67 -20.62 -3.21
CA PRO A 180 -8.69 -20.18 -4.16
C PRO A 180 -9.73 -19.24 -3.53
N SER A 181 -9.91 -19.31 -2.21
CA SER A 181 -10.85 -18.47 -1.45
C SER A 181 -10.24 -17.16 -0.97
N ASP A 182 -8.92 -16.99 -1.06
CA ASP A 182 -8.22 -15.81 -0.54
C ASP A 182 -7.81 -14.90 -1.70
N MET A 183 -8.00 -13.59 -1.53
CA MET A 183 -7.54 -12.60 -2.50
C MET A 183 -6.44 -11.75 -1.88
N ASN A 184 -5.19 -12.16 -2.08
CA ASN A 184 -4.03 -11.41 -1.62
C ASN A 184 -2.79 -11.50 -2.53
N ALA A 185 -1.91 -10.51 -2.38
CA ALA A 185 -0.58 -10.42 -2.97
C ALA A 185 0.42 -9.93 -1.92
N TYR A 186 1.69 -10.31 -2.04
CA TYR A 186 2.74 -9.88 -1.11
C TYR A 186 4.11 -9.78 -1.77
N ALA A 187 4.78 -8.66 -1.57
CA ALA A 187 6.18 -8.47 -1.86
C ALA A 187 7.09 -8.95 -0.72
N LEU A 188 8.14 -9.67 -1.09
CA LEU A 188 9.15 -10.16 -0.17
C LEU A 188 10.55 -9.89 -0.71
N GLY A 189 11.53 -9.76 0.19
CA GLY A 189 12.92 -9.47 -0.17
C GLY A 189 13.18 -7.98 -0.45
N GLY A 190 14.25 -7.69 -1.16
CA GLY A 190 14.67 -6.32 -1.52
C GLY A 190 14.97 -6.18 -3.02
N PRO A 191 15.40 -4.99 -3.48
CA PRO A 191 15.63 -4.72 -4.91
C PRO A 191 16.51 -5.74 -5.64
N GLU A 192 17.50 -6.31 -4.95
CA GLU A 192 18.47 -7.26 -5.52
C GLU A 192 17.96 -8.71 -5.57
N HIS A 193 17.11 -9.09 -4.63
CA HIS A 193 16.52 -10.43 -4.49
C HIS A 193 15.12 -10.26 -3.92
N SER A 194 14.12 -10.34 -4.79
CA SER A 194 12.72 -10.16 -4.42
C SER A 194 11.82 -11.22 -5.04
N ALA A 195 10.69 -11.43 -4.37
CA ALA A 195 9.63 -12.31 -4.82
C ALA A 195 8.28 -11.65 -4.58
N ILE A 196 7.32 -11.92 -5.46
CA ILE A 196 5.92 -11.53 -5.27
C ILE A 196 5.09 -12.81 -5.23
N VAL A 197 4.36 -13.00 -4.14
CA VAL A 197 3.42 -14.12 -3.96
C VAL A 197 2.02 -13.63 -4.30
N LEU A 198 1.32 -14.34 -5.17
CA LEU A 198 -0.06 -14.08 -5.56
C LEU A 198 -0.91 -15.28 -5.16
N THR A 199 -2.06 -15.03 -4.56
CA THR A 199 -3.04 -16.09 -4.28
C THR A 199 -3.80 -16.50 -5.55
N GLU A 200 -4.21 -17.76 -5.59
CA GLU A 200 -5.07 -18.27 -6.66
C GLU A 200 -6.41 -17.51 -6.76
N GLY A 201 -7.02 -17.16 -5.62
CA GLY A 201 -8.26 -16.37 -5.60
C GLY A 201 -8.08 -14.98 -6.20
N LEU A 202 -6.95 -14.30 -5.93
CA LEU A 202 -6.64 -13.00 -6.55
C LEU A 202 -6.51 -13.10 -8.08
N LEU A 203 -5.78 -14.11 -8.57
CA LEU A 203 -5.59 -14.32 -10.01
C LEU A 203 -6.90 -14.63 -10.74
N ARG A 204 -7.87 -15.25 -10.07
CA ARG A 204 -9.20 -15.56 -10.63
C ARG A 204 -10.19 -14.39 -10.51
N GLY A 205 -10.07 -13.57 -9.47
CA GLY A 205 -11.05 -12.52 -9.12
C GLY A 205 -10.77 -11.15 -9.75
N MET A 206 -9.56 -10.92 -10.24
CA MET A 206 -9.13 -9.62 -10.78
C MET A 206 -9.03 -9.62 -12.30
N THR A 207 -9.36 -8.48 -12.91
CA THR A 207 -9.11 -8.22 -14.33
C THR A 207 -7.62 -7.96 -14.57
N ARG A 208 -7.22 -7.97 -15.84
CA ARG A 208 -5.84 -7.72 -16.25
C ARG A 208 -5.33 -6.36 -15.77
N GLU A 209 -6.16 -5.32 -15.85
CA GLU A 209 -5.82 -3.96 -15.43
C GLU A 209 -5.72 -3.87 -13.90
N GLU A 210 -6.63 -4.52 -13.17
CA GLU A 210 -6.60 -4.58 -11.70
C GLU A 210 -5.34 -5.32 -11.19
N ILE A 211 -4.98 -6.45 -11.80
CA ILE A 211 -3.74 -7.17 -11.52
C ILE A 211 -2.51 -6.28 -11.79
N ALA A 212 -2.53 -5.47 -12.84
CA ALA A 212 -1.46 -4.52 -13.10
C ALA A 212 -1.33 -3.45 -12.01
N GLY A 213 -2.46 -2.97 -11.47
CA GLY A 213 -2.49 -2.10 -10.29
C GLY A 213 -1.85 -2.74 -9.07
N ILE A 214 -2.26 -3.97 -8.72
CA ILE A 214 -1.73 -4.70 -7.56
C ILE A 214 -0.24 -5.03 -7.74
N LEU A 215 0.19 -5.53 -8.90
CA LEU A 215 1.61 -5.78 -9.15
C LEU A 215 2.45 -4.50 -9.07
N ALA A 216 1.92 -3.37 -9.53
CA ALA A 216 2.61 -2.09 -9.39
C ALA A 216 2.74 -1.63 -7.94
N HIS A 217 1.75 -1.92 -7.10
CA HIS A 217 1.81 -1.69 -5.67
C HIS A 217 2.87 -2.58 -5.00
N GLU A 218 2.89 -3.89 -5.29
CA GLU A 218 3.92 -4.79 -4.76
C GLU A 218 5.34 -4.44 -5.24
N VAL A 219 5.48 -4.05 -6.52
CA VAL A 219 6.76 -3.56 -7.06
C VAL A 219 7.18 -2.24 -6.40
N ALA A 220 6.23 -1.38 -6.03
CA ALA A 220 6.54 -0.15 -5.30
C ALA A 220 7.17 -0.45 -3.93
N HIS A 221 6.67 -1.44 -3.18
CA HIS A 221 7.29 -1.84 -1.92
C HIS A 221 8.73 -2.32 -2.09
N ILE A 222 9.00 -3.07 -3.17
CA ILE A 222 10.35 -3.55 -3.49
C ILE A 222 11.25 -2.35 -3.83
N ARG A 223 10.79 -1.47 -4.72
CA ARG A 223 11.51 -0.26 -5.15
C ARG A 223 11.84 0.66 -3.96
N ASN A 224 10.89 0.82 -3.04
CA ASN A 224 11.02 1.71 -1.88
C ASN A 224 11.75 1.06 -0.69
N ASN A 225 12.14 -0.22 -0.82
CA ASN A 225 12.78 -1.01 0.23
C ASN A 225 11.92 -1.11 1.51
N ASP A 226 10.60 -1.15 1.33
CA ASP A 226 9.64 -1.16 2.44
C ASP A 226 9.72 -2.46 3.22
N THR A 227 9.98 -3.60 2.57
CA THR A 227 10.16 -4.89 3.24
C THR A 227 11.30 -4.86 4.26
N TRP A 228 12.40 -4.19 3.96
CA TRP A 228 13.51 -4.00 4.89
C TRP A 228 13.11 -3.08 6.05
N THR A 229 12.50 -1.94 5.74
CA THR A 229 12.06 -0.94 6.73
C THR A 229 11.06 -1.54 7.72
N MET A 230 10.07 -2.29 7.22
CA MET A 230 9.06 -2.98 8.02
C MET A 230 9.63 -4.14 8.83
N SER A 231 10.62 -4.87 8.29
CA SER A 231 11.35 -5.90 9.03
C SER A 231 12.11 -5.30 10.20
N TRP A 232 12.77 -4.15 9.99
CA TRP A 232 13.48 -3.46 11.05
C TRP A 232 12.54 -2.92 12.13
N ALA A 233 11.43 -2.29 11.74
CA ALA A 233 10.38 -1.88 12.67
C ALA A 233 9.83 -3.05 13.49
N THR A 234 9.62 -4.21 12.85
CA THR A 234 9.20 -5.44 13.55
C THR A 234 10.24 -5.91 14.56
N ALA A 235 11.54 -5.85 14.23
CA ALA A 235 12.62 -6.18 15.15
C ALA A 235 12.66 -5.21 16.35
N LEU A 236 12.50 -3.92 16.11
CA LEU A 236 12.40 -2.88 17.16
C LEU A 236 11.22 -3.15 18.10
N ARG A 237 10.03 -3.43 17.55
CA ARG A 237 8.84 -3.77 18.36
C ARG A 237 9.09 -4.98 19.25
N ARG A 238 9.62 -6.08 18.68
CA ARG A 238 9.94 -7.28 19.45
C ARG A 238 10.94 -6.98 20.57
N ALA A 239 11.96 -6.18 20.29
CA ALA A 239 12.94 -5.80 21.30
C ALA A 239 12.30 -4.93 22.40
N ILE A 240 11.38 -4.02 22.05
CA ILE A 240 10.60 -3.25 23.03
C ILE A 240 9.79 -4.20 23.90
N ASP A 241 9.09 -5.18 23.33
CA ASP A 241 8.27 -6.16 24.05
C ASP A 241 9.12 -6.94 25.06
N TRP A 242 10.23 -7.53 24.61
CA TRP A 242 11.14 -8.31 25.45
C TRP A 242 11.81 -7.47 26.53
N THR A 243 12.30 -6.28 26.19
CA THR A 243 12.98 -5.39 27.15
C THR A 243 11.99 -4.88 28.19
N SER A 244 10.77 -4.56 27.78
CA SER A 244 9.70 -4.13 28.67
C SER A 244 9.30 -5.23 29.66
N LEU A 245 9.12 -6.46 29.16
CA LEU A 245 8.82 -7.62 29.99
C LEU A 245 9.94 -7.90 31.00
N ALA A 246 11.20 -7.89 30.54
CA ALA A 246 12.36 -8.07 31.42
C ALA A 246 12.45 -6.97 32.48
N GLY A 247 12.21 -5.71 32.11
CA GLY A 247 12.20 -4.58 33.03
C GLY A 247 11.12 -4.68 34.09
N LEU A 248 9.91 -5.09 33.73
CA LEU A 248 8.81 -5.30 34.68
C LEU A 248 9.14 -6.43 35.66
N ALA A 249 9.73 -7.53 35.17
CA ALA A 249 10.17 -8.63 36.02
C ALA A 249 11.22 -8.17 37.04
N LEU A 250 12.22 -7.39 36.61
CA LEU A 250 13.26 -6.84 37.48
C LEU A 250 12.73 -5.82 38.49
N LEU A 251 11.78 -4.97 38.10
CA LEU A 251 11.15 -4.03 39.03
C LEU A 251 10.33 -4.78 40.09
N ARG A 252 9.65 -5.87 39.72
CA ARG A 252 8.88 -6.70 40.65
C ARG A 252 9.78 -7.39 41.69
N THR A 253 10.93 -7.93 41.29
CA THR A 253 11.88 -8.52 42.25
C THR A 253 12.43 -7.47 43.20
N ARG A 254 12.77 -6.27 42.71
CA ARG A 254 13.24 -5.15 43.56
C ARG A 254 12.16 -4.61 44.50
N HIS A 255 10.90 -4.65 44.10
CA HIS A 255 9.78 -4.22 44.93
C HIS A 255 9.61 -5.11 46.18
N ASN A 256 9.80 -6.42 46.03
CA ASN A 256 9.77 -7.38 47.14
C ASN A 256 10.88 -7.13 48.18
N HIS A 257 11.90 -6.33 47.85
CA HIS A 257 13.02 -5.96 48.74
C HIS A 257 12.91 -4.52 49.31
N GLY A 258 11.76 -3.85 49.22
CA GLY A 258 11.49 -2.60 49.97
C GLY A 258 11.71 -1.27 49.22
N ALA A 259 12.06 -1.28 47.94
CA ALA A 259 12.22 -0.06 47.12
C ALA A 259 10.87 0.45 46.58
N MET A 260 10.10 1.19 47.40
CA MET A 260 8.65 1.31 47.22
C MET A 260 8.13 2.54 46.43
N ARG A 261 8.93 3.60 46.20
CA ARG A 261 8.40 4.87 45.64
C ARG A 261 8.96 5.31 44.27
N ALA A 262 10.22 5.03 43.96
CA ALA A 262 10.83 5.45 42.68
C ALA A 262 10.45 4.56 41.47
N SER A 263 9.83 3.40 41.69
CA SER A 263 9.59 2.37 40.67
C SER A 263 8.26 2.49 39.92
N ARG A 264 7.29 3.26 40.43
CA ARG A 264 5.93 3.36 39.84
C ARG A 264 5.89 4.00 38.44
N PRO A 265 6.47 5.19 38.18
CA PRO A 265 6.42 5.78 36.84
C PRO A 265 7.17 4.93 35.79
N LEU A 266 8.28 4.29 36.20
CA LEU A 266 9.06 3.40 35.34
C LEU A 266 8.27 2.12 34.98
N ALA A 267 7.57 1.52 35.95
CA ALA A 267 6.72 0.37 35.70
C ALA A 267 5.55 0.71 34.77
N THR A 268 4.95 1.90 34.91
CA THR A 268 3.90 2.37 33.99
C THR A 268 4.42 2.51 32.56
N LEU A 269 5.60 3.12 32.37
CA LEU A 269 6.19 3.27 31.05
C LEU A 269 6.51 1.92 30.41
N LEU A 270 7.16 1.01 31.14
CA LEU A 270 7.45 -0.33 30.62
C LEU A 270 6.17 -1.11 30.29
N SER A 271 5.09 -0.92 31.05
CA SER A 271 3.80 -1.56 30.75
C SER A 271 3.14 -0.99 29.49
N ALA A 272 3.33 0.30 29.21
CA ALA A 272 2.76 0.97 28.05
C ALA A 272 3.61 0.84 26.77
N ALA A 273 4.92 0.57 26.91
CA ALA A 273 5.87 0.56 25.81
C ALA A 273 5.52 -0.42 24.67
N PRO A 274 5.08 -1.68 24.91
CA PRO A 274 4.62 -2.58 23.84
C PRO A 274 3.49 -1.98 22.99
N THR A 275 2.49 -1.39 23.63
CA THR A 275 1.37 -0.73 22.95
C THR A 275 1.84 0.47 22.13
N LEU A 276 2.71 1.31 22.70
CA LEU A 276 3.29 2.45 21.97
C LEU A 276 4.11 1.99 20.75
N GLY A 277 4.94 0.96 20.91
CA GLY A 277 5.71 0.37 19.82
C GLY A 277 4.82 -0.22 18.72
N GLN A 278 3.69 -0.84 19.08
CA GLN A 278 2.70 -1.31 18.13
C GLN A 278 2.04 -0.16 17.37
N LEU A 279 1.61 0.92 18.04
CA LEU A 279 1.01 2.08 17.40
C LEU A 279 1.98 2.77 16.43
N LEU A 280 3.25 2.92 16.81
CA LEU A 280 4.29 3.45 15.93
C LEU A 280 4.51 2.56 14.69
N GLY A 281 4.52 1.24 14.87
CA GLY A 281 4.63 0.29 13.76
C GLY A 281 3.43 0.36 12.80
N LEU A 282 2.22 0.51 13.32
CA LEU A 282 1.00 0.70 12.50
C LEU A 282 1.03 2.04 11.76
N ALA A 283 1.46 3.12 12.42
CA ALA A 283 1.61 4.42 11.78
C ALA A 283 2.64 4.38 10.64
N LEU A 284 3.78 3.71 10.85
CA LEU A 284 4.78 3.48 9.82
C LEU A 284 4.20 2.69 8.64
N SER A 285 3.51 1.57 8.92
CA SER A 285 2.83 0.76 7.89
C SER A 285 1.92 1.63 7.03
N ARG A 286 1.06 2.44 7.66
CA ARG A 286 0.10 3.31 6.97
C ARG A 286 0.79 4.25 5.99
N VAL A 287 1.88 4.89 6.42
CA VAL A 287 2.64 5.82 5.58
C VAL A 287 3.27 5.10 4.38
N ARG A 288 3.79 3.88 4.58
CA ARG A 288 4.41 3.07 3.51
C ARG A 288 3.37 2.63 2.47
N GLU A 289 2.16 2.27 2.90
CA GLU A 289 1.05 1.93 2.00
C GLU A 289 0.63 3.10 1.10
N LEU A 290 0.48 4.29 1.66
CA LEU A 290 0.13 5.49 0.88
C LEU A 290 1.23 5.86 -0.13
N ASP A 291 2.49 5.65 0.24
CA ASP A 291 3.65 5.86 -0.63
C ASP A 291 3.71 4.82 -1.77
N ALA A 292 3.38 3.56 -1.46
CA ALA A 292 3.27 2.48 -2.44
C ALA A 292 2.13 2.71 -3.43
N ASP A 293 0.96 3.18 -2.98
CA ASP A 293 -0.17 3.55 -3.85
C ASP A 293 0.19 4.70 -4.80
N ALA A 294 0.81 5.76 -4.26
CA ALA A 294 1.28 6.89 -5.05
C ALA A 294 2.30 6.46 -6.11
N THR A 295 3.14 5.47 -5.77
CA THR A 295 4.14 4.88 -6.66
C THR A 295 3.50 3.97 -7.69
N ALA A 296 2.55 3.10 -7.31
CA ALA A 296 1.81 2.25 -8.22
C ALA A 296 1.11 3.05 -9.32
N LEU A 297 0.59 4.23 -8.95
CA LEU A 297 0.02 5.19 -9.90
C LEU A 297 1.07 5.76 -10.88
N GLU A 298 2.33 6.03 -10.47
CA GLU A 298 3.37 6.39 -11.47
C GLU A 298 3.71 5.24 -12.40
N LEU A 299 3.75 4.02 -11.86
CA LEU A 299 4.16 2.85 -12.63
C LEU A 299 3.10 2.41 -13.62
N THR A 300 1.82 2.56 -13.30
CA THR A 300 0.70 2.15 -14.18
C THR A 300 0.16 3.31 -15.00
N GLY A 301 -0.02 4.48 -14.38
CA GLY A 301 -0.76 5.60 -14.93
C GLY A 301 -2.28 5.40 -14.88
N ASP A 302 -2.79 4.35 -14.22
CA ASP A 302 -4.21 4.02 -14.16
C ASP A 302 -4.71 3.94 -12.71
N SER A 303 -5.19 5.06 -12.18
CA SER A 303 -5.77 5.13 -10.85
C SER A 303 -7.08 4.36 -10.73
N ARG A 304 -7.85 4.22 -11.81
CA ARG A 304 -9.15 3.52 -11.77
C ARG A 304 -8.96 2.04 -11.56
N ALA A 305 -8.02 1.43 -12.27
CA ALA A 305 -7.72 0.02 -12.13
C ALA A 305 -7.26 -0.32 -10.71
N LEU A 306 -6.42 0.54 -10.11
CA LEU A 306 -5.98 0.38 -8.72
C LEU A 306 -7.15 0.56 -7.74
N ILE A 307 -7.97 1.60 -7.89
CA ILE A 307 -9.15 1.84 -7.03
C ILE A 307 -10.14 0.67 -7.12
N ALA A 308 -10.42 0.16 -8.33
CA ALA A 308 -11.30 -0.98 -8.54
C ALA A 308 -10.76 -2.26 -7.89
N ALA A 309 -9.45 -2.50 -7.99
CA ALA A 309 -8.80 -3.62 -7.31
C ALA A 309 -8.94 -3.50 -5.78
N LEU A 310 -8.70 -2.32 -5.21
CA LEU A 310 -8.83 -2.08 -3.77
C LEU A 310 -10.27 -2.27 -3.26
N ASP A 311 -11.26 -1.79 -4.00
CA ASP A 311 -12.68 -1.98 -3.67
C ASP A 311 -13.08 -3.47 -3.69
N LYS A 312 -12.59 -4.24 -4.66
CA LYS A 312 -12.79 -5.71 -4.69
C LYS A 312 -12.16 -6.40 -3.49
N LEU A 313 -10.91 -6.04 -3.15
CA LEU A 313 -10.23 -6.59 -1.98
C LEU A 313 -11.00 -6.27 -0.69
N GLU A 314 -11.47 -5.03 -0.52
CA GLU A 314 -12.22 -4.64 0.68
C GLU A 314 -13.51 -5.44 0.86
N ARG A 315 -14.27 -5.62 -0.23
CA ARG A 315 -15.50 -6.42 -0.25
C ARG A 315 -15.25 -7.89 0.04
N HIS A 316 -14.11 -8.42 -0.41
CA HIS A 316 -13.74 -9.81 -0.18
C HIS A 316 -13.32 -10.05 1.29
N HIS A 317 -12.61 -9.10 1.89
CA HIS A 317 -12.10 -9.21 3.27
C HIS A 317 -13.11 -8.83 4.37
N THR A 318 -14.32 -8.39 4.01
CA THR A 318 -15.39 -8.11 4.99
C THR A 318 -16.07 -9.40 5.52
N GLY A 319 -15.69 -10.58 5.02
CA GLY A 319 -16.12 -11.89 5.55
C GLY A 319 -15.33 -12.35 6.80
N PRO A 320 -15.83 -13.36 7.54
CA PRO A 320 -15.10 -13.94 8.68
C PRO A 320 -13.78 -14.55 8.20
N ALA A 321 -12.65 -14.10 8.78
CA ALA A 321 -11.34 -14.56 8.34
C ALA A 321 -11.15 -16.07 8.59
N PRO A 322 -10.61 -16.82 7.61
CA PRO A 322 -10.23 -18.20 7.84
C PRO A 322 -9.12 -18.29 8.90
N MET A 323 -9.33 -19.16 9.88
CA MET A 323 -8.39 -19.47 10.95
C MET A 323 -7.31 -20.43 10.45
N ALA A 324 -6.26 -19.93 9.79
CA ALA A 324 -4.98 -20.61 9.56
C ALA A 324 -4.02 -19.57 8.94
N VAL A 325 -2.88 -19.17 9.52
CA VAL A 325 -1.70 -19.99 9.82
C VAL A 325 -0.95 -19.34 10.99
N SER A 326 -1.10 -19.90 12.20
CA SER A 326 -0.31 -19.50 13.37
C SER A 326 0.88 -20.45 13.54
N ALA A 327 2.02 -20.13 12.92
CA ALA A 327 3.28 -20.83 13.20
C ALA A 327 4.46 -19.89 13.50
N PHE A 328 4.34 -18.58 13.30
CA PHE A 328 5.35 -17.60 13.70
C PHE A 328 4.67 -16.43 14.43
N GLY A 329 5.13 -16.11 15.64
CA GLY A 329 4.50 -15.19 16.62
C GLY A 329 4.35 -13.72 16.23
N HIS A 330 4.40 -13.39 14.94
CA HIS A 330 3.69 -12.29 14.31
C HIS A 330 3.32 -12.80 12.93
N ASP A 331 2.03 -12.93 12.65
CA ASP A 331 1.55 -13.39 11.36
C ASP A 331 1.91 -12.33 10.29
N PRO A 332 2.88 -12.57 9.40
CA PRO A 332 3.11 -11.68 8.26
C PRO A 332 1.87 -11.64 7.34
N MET A 333 0.94 -12.60 7.46
CA MET A 333 -0.29 -12.67 6.68
C MET A 333 -1.45 -11.85 7.27
N ARG A 334 -1.24 -11.15 8.39
CA ARG A 334 -2.23 -10.20 8.96
C ARG A 334 -2.15 -8.80 8.36
N LEU A 335 -1.25 -8.58 7.39
CA LEU A 335 -0.96 -7.27 6.79
C LEU A 335 -2.18 -6.64 6.08
N LEU A 336 -3.13 -7.46 5.62
CA LEU A 336 -4.39 -6.99 5.02
C LEU A 336 -5.31 -6.20 5.96
N ARG A 337 -5.25 -6.43 7.28
CA ARG A 337 -6.06 -5.66 8.25
C ARG A 337 -5.39 -4.37 8.73
N SER A 338 -4.12 -4.17 8.38
CA SER A 338 -3.32 -3.01 8.80
C SER A 338 -3.12 -1.96 7.71
N HIS A 339 -3.72 -2.13 6.53
CA HIS A 339 -3.78 -1.03 5.56
C HIS A 339 -4.64 0.11 6.09
N PRO A 340 -4.32 1.36 5.74
CA PRO A 340 -5.27 2.46 5.89
C PRO A 340 -6.62 2.09 5.26
N ALA A 341 -7.70 2.69 5.77
CA ALA A 341 -9.03 2.49 5.20
C ALA A 341 -8.99 2.73 3.69
N THR A 342 -9.68 1.89 2.91
CA THR A 342 -9.71 2.02 1.45
C THR A 342 -10.11 3.43 1.03
N SER A 343 -11.05 4.05 1.73
CA SER A 343 -11.47 5.44 1.49
C SER A 343 -10.32 6.46 1.59
N GLU A 344 -9.39 6.27 2.51
CA GLU A 344 -8.19 7.13 2.64
C GLU A 344 -7.19 6.89 1.51
N ARG A 345 -6.98 5.63 1.12
CA ARG A 345 -6.12 5.26 -0.02
C ARG A 345 -6.68 5.84 -1.32
N VAL A 346 -7.97 5.66 -1.56
CA VAL A 346 -8.69 6.23 -2.70
C VAL A 346 -8.62 7.76 -2.67
N GLY A 347 -8.85 8.40 -1.52
CA GLY A 347 -8.73 9.85 -1.38
C GLY A 347 -7.33 10.37 -1.75
N THR A 348 -6.29 9.68 -1.29
CA THR A 348 -4.90 9.98 -1.66
C THR A 348 -4.66 9.83 -3.16
N LEU A 349 -5.11 8.73 -3.76
CA LEU A 349 -4.99 8.50 -5.21
C LEU A 349 -5.71 9.59 -6.01
N LEU A 350 -6.92 9.97 -5.61
CA LEU A 350 -7.67 11.04 -6.26
C LEU A 350 -6.92 12.38 -6.19
N ASN A 351 -6.41 12.76 -5.01
CA ASN A 351 -5.68 14.02 -4.79
C ASN A 351 -4.32 14.11 -5.53
N LEU A 352 -3.70 12.96 -5.81
CA LEU A 352 -2.47 12.88 -6.59
C LEU A 352 -2.73 12.81 -8.10
N THR A 353 -3.93 12.37 -8.50
CA THR A 353 -4.30 12.21 -9.91
C THR A 353 -4.91 13.48 -10.50
N PHE A 354 -5.79 14.14 -9.74
CA PHE A 354 -6.62 15.28 -10.12
C PHE A 354 -6.32 16.49 -9.22
#